data_AF-A0A9X3X1Q2-F1
#
_entry.id   AF-A0A9X3X1Q2-F1
#
_cell.length_a   1.000
_cell.length_b   1.000
_cell.length_c   1.000
_cell.angle_alpha   90.00
_cell.angle_beta   90.00
_cell.angle_gamma   90.00
#
_symmetry.space_group_name_H-M   'P 1'
#
loop_
_entity.id
_entity.type
_entity.pdbx_description
1 polymer ?
#
loop_
_entity_poly.entity_id
_entity_poly.type
_entity_poly.pdbx_seq_one_letter_code
_entity_poly.pdbx_strand_id
1 'polypeptide(L)'
;MAIRIVTTSTILVIGLVGAGCGVVGTTTTGGGEPDCEPVEDCPDNTGGHGGSDGSGGGGTGGSGTGGSGGTGGSGTGGSVAGQPLFWVEKGERTAEATRKPWSSWWYPLWEDTLFQGKNGEASTLEKYDVWAEKAGNTRTSAAAYERKELYQPRAASWSGLCDAWALASILEPEPTRSVTHGEVTFSVGDLKALLLKTYEKVPPLTLVGTRFDGEWDDVYEDVRPHELHRVIETELIGRKRAFIIDEDAGPEVWNEPAWKAITRVEKDEDDSTVAHVRTWLFLASPHVEDRNFVGTIEDSREYTYDLKGKWQGERFGVTSSAWTDRSQWDHPDYAIIVPDRIPRGSHNPQIRTELVDRIRGR
;
A
#
# COMPACT_ATOMS: atom_id res chain seq x y z
N MET A 1 -12.16 -21.63 -26.84
CA MET A 1 -10.91 -21.91 -26.13
C MET A 1 -11.23 -21.81 -24.64
N ALA A 2 -11.44 -22.95 -23.99
CA ALA A 2 -11.96 -23.04 -22.62
C ALA A 2 -10.80 -23.01 -21.63
N ILE A 3 -10.83 -22.08 -20.67
CA ILE A 3 -9.84 -22.00 -19.59
C ILE A 3 -10.45 -22.66 -18.35
N ARG A 4 -9.71 -23.64 -17.81
CA ARG A 4 -10.07 -24.47 -16.66
C ARG A 4 -9.92 -23.66 -15.37
N ILE A 5 -10.98 -23.69 -14.57
CA ILE A 5 -10.99 -23.27 -13.16
C ILE A 5 -10.44 -24.45 -12.33
N VAL A 6 -9.41 -24.23 -11.54
CA VAL A 6 -8.90 -25.20 -10.55
C VAL A 6 -9.54 -24.86 -9.21
N THR A 7 -10.48 -25.70 -8.78
CA THR A 7 -11.07 -25.69 -7.44
C THR A 7 -10.36 -26.72 -6.57
N THR A 8 -9.57 -26.28 -5.60
CA THR A 8 -9.06 -27.16 -4.53
C THR A 8 -10.14 -27.35 -3.47
N SER A 9 -10.73 -28.55 -3.48
CA SER A 9 -11.66 -29.03 -2.45
C SER A 9 -10.85 -29.62 -1.30
N THR A 10 -10.89 -29.01 -0.12
CA THR A 10 -10.35 -29.63 1.10
C THR A 10 -11.47 -30.37 1.82
N ILE A 11 -11.38 -31.69 1.80
CA ILE A 11 -12.25 -32.63 2.51
C ILE A 11 -11.91 -32.57 4.00
N LEU A 12 -12.89 -32.18 4.83
CA LEU A 12 -12.81 -32.24 6.29
C LEU A 12 -13.19 -33.64 6.78
N VAL A 13 -12.24 -34.38 7.34
CA VAL A 13 -12.50 -35.64 8.06
C VAL A 13 -12.78 -35.30 9.52
N ILE A 14 -14.00 -35.59 9.96
CA ILE A 14 -14.46 -35.45 11.35
C ILE A 14 -13.99 -36.68 12.14
N GLY A 15 -13.09 -36.48 13.10
CA GLY A 15 -12.73 -37.46 14.12
C GLY A 15 -13.30 -37.05 15.47
N LEU A 16 -14.36 -37.74 15.89
CA LEU A 16 -14.92 -37.70 17.24
C LEU A 16 -14.01 -38.48 18.20
N VAL A 17 -13.50 -37.83 19.26
CA VAL A 17 -13.18 -38.50 20.52
C VAL A 17 -13.68 -37.61 21.66
N GLY A 18 -14.61 -38.16 22.44
CA GLY A 18 -15.22 -37.50 23.57
C GLY A 18 -14.55 -37.84 24.90
N ALA A 19 -14.93 -37.01 25.87
CA ALA A 19 -15.02 -37.24 27.31
C ALA A 19 -13.73 -37.25 28.15
N GLY A 20 -13.62 -36.21 28.99
CA GLY A 20 -13.73 -36.44 30.43
C GLY A 20 -12.62 -35.86 31.30
N CYS A 21 -12.96 -34.79 32.03
CA CYS A 21 -12.93 -34.69 33.51
C CYS A 21 -12.59 -33.26 33.95
N GLY A 22 -13.50 -32.67 34.73
CA GLY A 22 -13.23 -31.44 35.49
C GLY A 22 -12.53 -31.75 36.82
N VAL A 23 -12.02 -30.70 37.48
CA VAL A 23 -12.49 -30.07 38.75
C VAL A 23 -11.32 -29.24 39.33
N VAL A 24 -11.65 -28.10 39.97
CA VAL A 24 -10.87 -27.27 40.94
C VAL A 24 -9.83 -26.33 40.29
N GLY A 25 -9.77 -25.01 40.47
CA GLY A 25 -10.39 -24.07 41.43
C GLY A 25 -9.34 -23.47 42.36
N THR A 26 -8.74 -22.30 42.05
CA THR A 26 -8.18 -21.36 43.04
C THR A 26 -7.78 -20.02 42.41
N THR A 27 -8.20 -18.94 43.06
CA THR A 27 -7.79 -17.54 42.90
C THR A 27 -6.38 -17.29 43.42
N THR A 28 -5.55 -16.54 42.68
CA THR A 28 -4.56 -15.62 43.26
C THR A 28 -4.13 -14.53 42.28
N THR A 29 -3.92 -13.36 42.86
CA THR A 29 -3.46 -12.05 42.38
C THR A 29 -2.00 -12.02 41.93
N GLY A 30 -1.63 -11.06 41.08
CA GLY A 30 -0.27 -10.50 41.03
C GLY A 30 0.20 -10.16 39.62
N GLY A 31 0.57 -8.90 39.39
CA GLY A 31 1.11 -8.41 38.13
C GLY A 31 2.57 -8.81 37.87
N GLY A 32 3.00 -8.54 36.64
CA GLY A 32 4.37 -8.63 36.17
C GLY A 32 4.40 -8.53 34.65
N GLU A 33 5.09 -7.52 34.13
CA GLU A 33 5.54 -7.42 32.74
C GLU A 33 6.25 -8.71 32.31
N PRO A 34 6.13 -9.13 31.04
CA PRO A 34 7.07 -10.09 30.48
C PRO A 34 8.28 -9.35 29.89
N ASP A 35 9.43 -9.59 30.52
CA ASP A 35 10.76 -9.32 30.01
C ASP A 35 10.99 -9.99 28.65
N CYS A 36 11.67 -9.27 27.76
CA CYS A 36 12.20 -9.76 26.50
C CYS A 36 13.34 -10.76 26.78
N GLU A 37 13.15 -12.03 26.42
CA GLU A 37 14.27 -12.99 26.32
C GLU A 37 14.96 -12.86 24.95
N PRO A 38 16.31 -12.98 24.91
CA PRO A 38 17.10 -12.85 23.69
C PRO A 38 17.06 -14.14 22.87
N VAL A 39 16.84 -14.02 21.56
CA VAL A 39 17.01 -15.13 20.62
C VAL A 39 18.49 -15.24 20.26
N GLU A 40 19.12 -16.32 20.73
CA GLU A 40 20.45 -16.78 20.33
C GLU A 40 20.43 -17.40 18.91
N ASP A 41 21.57 -17.25 18.23
CA ASP A 41 22.15 -18.10 17.20
C ASP A 41 21.41 -18.34 15.87
N CYS A 42 21.76 -17.54 14.86
CA CYS A 42 21.79 -17.96 13.46
C CYS A 42 23.21 -18.42 13.10
N PRO A 43 23.43 -19.66 12.63
CA PRO A 43 24.77 -20.16 12.32
C PRO A 43 25.30 -19.61 10.99
N ASP A 44 26.55 -19.16 11.09
CA ASP A 44 27.49 -18.81 10.04
C ASP A 44 27.68 -19.99 9.05
N ASN A 45 27.67 -19.71 7.75
CA ASN A 45 28.03 -20.69 6.72
C ASN A 45 29.04 -20.11 5.73
N THR A 46 30.23 -19.83 6.24
CA THR A 46 31.45 -19.75 5.44
C THR A 46 31.96 -21.17 5.12
N GLY A 47 32.13 -21.49 3.84
CA GLY A 47 32.84 -22.71 3.44
C GLY A 47 32.77 -23.05 1.96
N GLY A 48 33.63 -22.43 1.14
CA GLY A 48 33.88 -22.88 -0.23
C GLY A 48 34.85 -24.06 -0.31
N HIS A 49 34.85 -24.76 -1.45
CA HIS A 49 35.90 -25.57 -2.14
C HIS A 49 35.14 -26.26 -3.32
N GLY A 50 35.58 -26.42 -4.57
CA GLY A 50 36.85 -26.26 -5.28
C GLY A 50 36.97 -27.39 -6.32
N GLY A 51 37.07 -27.07 -7.64
CA GLY A 51 37.53 -27.94 -8.77
C GLY A 51 36.62 -29.09 -9.21
N SER A 52 36.63 -29.65 -10.43
CA SER A 52 37.38 -29.45 -11.67
C SER A 52 36.83 -30.41 -12.75
N ASP A 53 36.93 -30.01 -14.03
CA ASP A 53 37.12 -30.78 -15.27
C ASP A 53 36.08 -31.81 -15.80
N GLY A 54 35.83 -31.77 -17.12
CA GLY A 54 35.29 -32.92 -17.85
C GLY A 54 34.58 -32.65 -19.17
N SER A 55 35.33 -32.70 -20.27
CA SER A 55 34.97 -32.45 -21.68
C SER A 55 33.98 -33.46 -22.33
N GLY A 56 33.35 -33.07 -23.46
CA GLY A 56 33.22 -33.97 -24.63
C GLY A 56 31.98 -33.89 -25.54
N GLY A 57 32.17 -33.31 -26.74
CA GLY A 57 31.55 -33.69 -28.04
C GLY A 57 30.07 -33.32 -28.29
N GLY A 58 29.60 -32.88 -29.46
CA GLY A 58 30.13 -32.84 -30.82
C GLY A 58 28.98 -33.15 -31.82
N GLY A 59 28.88 -32.40 -32.94
CA GLY A 59 28.11 -32.76 -34.14
C GLY A 59 26.73 -32.09 -34.32
N THR A 60 26.56 -31.03 -35.13
CA THR A 60 26.40 -30.95 -36.61
C THR A 60 24.93 -30.86 -37.10
N GLY A 61 24.60 -29.75 -37.79
CA GLY A 61 24.01 -29.83 -39.15
C GLY A 61 22.59 -29.30 -39.40
N GLY A 62 22.51 -28.19 -40.16
CA GLY A 62 21.49 -27.91 -41.20
C GLY A 62 20.28 -27.06 -40.78
N SER A 63 20.20 -25.75 -41.09
CA SER A 63 19.91 -25.07 -42.37
C SER A 63 18.45 -25.19 -42.89
N GLY A 64 17.75 -24.06 -43.02
CA GLY A 64 16.58 -23.88 -43.90
C GLY A 64 15.44 -23.03 -43.33
N THR A 65 15.48 -21.69 -43.48
CA THR A 65 14.61 -20.86 -44.37
C THR A 65 13.26 -20.38 -43.80
N GLY A 66 13.16 -19.05 -43.61
CA GLY A 66 12.16 -18.19 -44.27
C GLY A 66 10.76 -18.05 -43.66
N GLY A 67 10.39 -16.83 -43.26
CA GLY A 67 8.98 -16.48 -43.01
C GLY A 67 8.77 -15.16 -42.28
N SER A 68 8.50 -14.10 -43.04
CA SER A 68 8.22 -12.72 -42.64
C SER A 68 6.89 -12.55 -41.90
N GLY A 69 6.80 -11.55 -41.01
CA GLY A 69 5.56 -10.80 -40.77
C GLY A 69 5.29 -10.39 -39.31
N GLY A 70 5.15 -9.08 -39.08
CA GLY A 70 4.29 -8.57 -38.00
C GLY A 70 4.96 -7.70 -36.94
N THR A 71 5.35 -6.49 -37.32
CA THR A 71 5.62 -5.35 -36.43
C THR A 71 4.38 -4.97 -35.61
N GLY A 72 4.51 -4.97 -34.28
CA GLY A 72 3.57 -4.36 -33.35
C GLY A 72 4.36 -3.89 -32.13
N GLY A 73 4.75 -2.61 -32.14
CA GLY A 73 5.71 -2.03 -31.20
C GLY A 73 5.21 -2.03 -29.75
N SER A 74 5.94 -2.76 -28.90
CA SER A 74 6.01 -2.49 -27.47
C SER A 74 7.04 -1.37 -27.27
N GLY A 75 6.56 -0.18 -26.91
CA GLY A 75 7.40 0.98 -26.62
C GLY A 75 8.07 0.82 -25.25
N THR A 76 9.12 0.02 -25.17
CA THR A 76 10.11 0.11 -24.09
C THR A 76 10.94 1.37 -24.33
N GLY A 77 10.70 2.41 -23.54
CA GLY A 77 11.52 3.62 -23.51
C GLY A 77 12.91 3.32 -22.96
N GLY A 78 13.81 2.82 -23.82
CA GLY A 78 15.23 2.72 -23.52
C GLY A 78 15.83 4.12 -23.42
N SER A 79 16.45 4.45 -22.29
CA SER A 79 17.24 5.68 -22.14
C SER A 79 18.32 5.71 -23.21
N VAL A 80 18.40 6.79 -23.99
CA VAL A 80 19.51 7.02 -24.92
C VAL A 80 20.80 7.06 -24.11
N ALA A 81 21.77 6.19 -24.44
CA ALA A 81 23.03 6.07 -23.72
C ALA A 81 23.69 7.45 -23.54
N GLY A 82 23.82 7.88 -22.28
CA GLY A 82 24.46 9.14 -21.89
C GLY A 82 23.53 10.30 -21.50
N GLN A 83 22.21 10.15 -21.58
CA GLN A 83 21.27 11.12 -20.99
C GLN A 83 20.93 10.75 -19.55
N PRO A 84 20.84 11.73 -18.63
CA PRO A 84 20.41 11.46 -17.26
C PRO A 84 18.94 11.04 -17.22
N LEU A 85 18.58 10.23 -16.22
CA LEU A 85 17.22 9.77 -15.96
C LEU A 85 16.30 10.96 -15.64
N PHE A 86 16.80 11.90 -14.85
CA PHE A 86 16.18 13.18 -14.51
C PHE A 86 17.24 14.09 -13.86
N TRP A 87 16.86 15.33 -13.58
CA TRP A 87 17.72 16.34 -12.96
C TRP A 87 17.20 16.67 -11.57
N VAL A 88 18.11 16.79 -10.60
CA VAL A 88 17.82 17.29 -9.25
C VAL A 88 18.58 18.59 -9.00
N GLU A 89 18.00 19.48 -8.20
CA GLU A 89 18.66 20.72 -7.77
C GLU A 89 19.43 20.49 -6.47
N LYS A 90 20.62 21.08 -6.36
CA LYS A 90 21.36 21.14 -5.09
C LYS A 90 20.62 21.99 -4.05
N GLY A 91 20.82 21.63 -2.79
CA GLY A 91 20.30 22.34 -1.63
C GLY A 91 19.06 21.70 -1.05
N GLU A 92 18.43 22.40 -0.12
CA GLU A 92 17.20 21.96 0.54
C GLU A 92 15.97 22.48 -0.20
N ARG A 93 14.99 21.60 -0.38
CA ARG A 93 13.68 21.95 -0.93
C ARG A 93 12.59 21.32 -0.07
N THR A 94 11.56 22.11 0.20
CA THR A 94 10.33 21.65 0.84
C THR A 94 9.21 21.69 -0.19
N ALA A 95 8.42 20.63 -0.26
CA ALA A 95 7.22 20.56 -1.09
C ALA A 95 6.07 19.92 -0.32
N GLU A 96 4.86 20.38 -0.62
CA GLU A 96 3.62 19.92 0.00
C GLU A 96 2.54 19.78 -1.07
N ALA A 97 1.74 18.72 -0.95
CA ALA A 97 0.59 18.49 -1.79
C ALA A 97 -0.46 19.61 -1.60
N THR A 98 -1.11 20.01 -2.68
CA THR A 98 -2.16 21.04 -2.66
C THR A 98 -3.32 20.67 -1.73
N ARG A 99 -3.55 19.36 -1.55
CA ARG A 99 -4.54 18.81 -0.64
C ARG A 99 -3.84 17.85 0.30
N LYS A 100 -3.87 18.16 1.60
CA LYS A 100 -3.39 17.27 2.65
C LYS A 100 -4.36 16.09 2.79
N PRO A 101 -3.90 14.83 2.62
CA PRO A 101 -4.72 13.64 2.82
C PRO A 101 -5.19 13.55 4.28
N TRP A 102 -6.42 13.12 4.49
CA TRP A 102 -7.02 12.96 5.81
C TRP A 102 -6.84 11.56 6.37
N SER A 103 -6.72 11.46 7.69
CA SER A 103 -6.63 10.20 8.43
C SER A 103 -8.00 9.55 8.58
N SER A 104 -8.01 8.23 8.62
CA SER A 104 -9.22 7.43 8.82
C SER A 104 -8.87 6.09 9.42
N TRP A 105 -9.82 5.55 10.19
CA TRP A 105 -9.82 4.12 10.47
C TRP A 105 -9.74 3.36 9.15
N TRP A 106 -8.86 2.36 9.08
CA TRP A 106 -8.70 1.54 7.87
C TRP A 106 -9.76 0.44 7.77
N TYR A 107 -10.67 0.33 8.76
CA TYR A 107 -11.76 -0.66 8.81
C TYR A 107 -11.23 -2.09 8.60
N PRO A 108 -10.54 -2.65 9.61
CA PRO A 108 -9.97 -3.98 9.53
C PRO A 108 -11.01 -5.05 9.16
N LEU A 109 -10.62 -6.03 8.34
CA LEU A 109 -11.54 -7.07 7.86
C LEU A 109 -12.08 -7.99 8.96
N TRP A 110 -11.41 -8.02 10.12
CA TRP A 110 -11.79 -8.82 11.28
C TRP A 110 -12.77 -8.09 12.23
N GLU A 111 -13.04 -6.81 11.99
CA GLU A 111 -14.05 -6.05 12.73
C GLU A 111 -15.46 -6.17 12.13
N ASP A 112 -16.47 -6.18 13.00
CA ASP A 112 -17.88 -6.21 12.61
C ASP A 112 -18.51 -4.82 12.48
N THR A 113 -17.72 -3.76 12.68
CA THR A 113 -18.17 -2.37 12.87
C THR A 113 -18.92 -1.80 11.66
N LEU A 114 -18.63 -2.29 10.45
CA LEU A 114 -19.32 -1.87 9.22
C LEU A 114 -20.75 -2.40 9.12
N PHE A 115 -21.05 -3.60 9.65
CA PHE A 115 -22.30 -4.32 9.36
C PHE A 115 -23.09 -4.78 10.59
N GLN A 116 -22.58 -4.53 11.80
CA GLN A 116 -23.23 -4.93 13.04
C GLN A 116 -23.34 -3.74 13.98
N GLY A 117 -24.54 -3.16 14.06
CA GLY A 117 -24.86 -2.12 15.03
C GLY A 117 -24.68 -2.59 16.48
N LYS A 118 -24.33 -1.66 17.37
CA LYS A 118 -24.09 -1.89 18.80
C LYS A 118 -24.74 -0.79 19.62
N ASN A 119 -25.15 -1.12 20.84
CA ASN A 119 -25.72 -0.17 21.82
C ASN A 119 -26.91 0.66 21.29
N GLY A 120 -27.75 0.05 20.44
CA GLY A 120 -28.92 0.71 19.85
C GLY A 120 -28.60 1.64 18.67
N GLU A 121 -27.33 1.76 18.26
CA GLU A 121 -26.92 2.46 17.05
C GLU A 121 -26.74 1.46 15.90
N ALA A 122 -27.32 1.77 14.73
CA ALA A 122 -27.09 1.03 13.51
C ALA A 122 -25.65 1.21 13.01
N SER A 123 -25.09 0.18 12.36
CA SER A 123 -23.78 0.29 11.70
C SER A 123 -23.86 1.16 10.44
N THR A 124 -22.70 1.52 9.87
CA THR A 124 -22.63 2.28 8.62
C THR A 124 -23.44 1.64 7.48
N LEU A 125 -23.30 0.33 7.27
CA LEU A 125 -23.99 -0.36 6.19
C LEU A 125 -25.48 -0.62 6.49
N GLU A 126 -25.87 -0.77 7.76
CA GLU A 126 -27.28 -0.82 8.15
C GLU A 126 -27.96 0.55 7.89
N LYS A 127 -27.29 1.66 8.23
CA LYS A 127 -27.73 3.02 7.88
C LYS A 127 -27.85 3.19 6.36
N TYR A 128 -26.87 2.70 5.60
CA TYR A 128 -26.89 2.73 4.14
C TYR A 128 -28.09 1.99 3.56
N ASP A 129 -28.36 0.76 4.02
CA ASP A 129 -29.48 -0.06 3.53
C ASP A 129 -30.83 0.62 3.78
N VAL A 130 -31.02 1.17 4.98
CA VAL A 130 -32.25 1.91 5.33
C VAL A 130 -32.42 3.16 4.47
N TRP A 131 -31.35 3.93 4.28
CA TRP A 131 -31.40 5.14 3.46
C TRP A 131 -31.61 4.83 1.97
N ALA A 132 -30.91 3.82 1.43
CA ALA A 132 -31.01 3.42 0.04
C ALA A 132 -32.43 2.99 -0.30
N GLU A 133 -33.10 2.25 0.59
CA GLU A 133 -34.49 1.86 0.42
C GLU A 133 -35.45 3.07 0.48
N LYS A 134 -35.38 3.86 1.55
CA LYS A 134 -36.35 4.95 1.80
C LYS A 134 -36.16 6.16 0.89
N ALA A 135 -34.94 6.69 0.81
CA ALA A 135 -34.62 7.91 0.07
C ALA A 135 -34.02 7.61 -1.30
N GLY A 136 -33.27 6.50 -1.40
CA GLY A 136 -32.63 6.10 -2.64
C GLY A 136 -33.54 5.36 -3.63
N ASN A 137 -34.75 4.96 -3.21
CA ASN A 137 -35.67 4.07 -3.92
C ASN A 137 -34.98 2.84 -4.51
N THR A 138 -34.01 2.30 -3.78
CA THR A 138 -33.17 1.17 -4.18
C THR A 138 -33.02 0.25 -3.00
N ARG A 139 -33.63 -0.94 -3.07
CA ARG A 139 -33.44 -1.96 -2.04
C ARG A 139 -32.03 -2.53 -2.12
N THR A 140 -31.30 -2.48 -1.02
CA THR A 140 -29.95 -3.05 -0.89
C THR A 140 -29.90 -3.98 0.33
N SER A 141 -28.84 -4.80 0.39
CA SER A 141 -28.54 -5.69 1.52
C SER A 141 -27.05 -5.65 1.84
N ALA A 142 -26.46 -4.46 1.82
CA ALA A 142 -25.03 -4.23 1.96
C ALA A 142 -24.50 -4.76 3.29
N ALA A 143 -25.18 -4.51 4.41
CA ALA A 143 -24.74 -5.02 5.71
C ALA A 143 -24.73 -6.56 5.75
N ALA A 144 -25.79 -7.18 5.23
CA ALA A 144 -25.89 -8.64 5.19
C ALA A 144 -24.83 -9.26 4.26
N TYR A 145 -24.56 -8.64 3.10
CA TYR A 145 -23.53 -9.09 2.18
C TYR A 145 -22.14 -8.97 2.81
N GLU A 146 -21.83 -7.83 3.44
CA GLU A 146 -20.54 -7.60 4.11
C GLU A 146 -20.25 -8.69 5.14
N ARG A 147 -21.22 -8.94 6.02
CA ARG A 147 -21.15 -9.96 7.07
C ARG A 147 -20.88 -11.36 6.53
N LYS A 148 -21.52 -11.70 5.40
CA LYS A 148 -21.55 -13.07 4.89
C LYS A 148 -20.39 -13.39 3.95
N GLU A 149 -20.00 -12.41 3.13
CA GLU A 149 -19.10 -12.64 1.99
C GLU A 149 -17.73 -11.96 2.17
N LEU A 150 -17.63 -10.88 2.95
CA LEU A 150 -16.38 -10.08 3.05
C LEU A 150 -15.75 -10.08 4.44
N TYR A 151 -16.55 -10.28 5.49
CA TYR A 151 -16.06 -10.35 6.86
C TYR A 151 -15.12 -11.54 7.09
N GLN A 152 -13.96 -11.27 7.67
CA GLN A 152 -12.92 -12.28 7.92
C GLN A 152 -12.44 -12.19 9.37
N PRO A 153 -13.07 -12.90 10.33
CA PRO A 153 -12.74 -12.80 11.76
C PRO A 153 -11.33 -13.30 12.13
N ARG A 154 -10.62 -13.92 11.18
CA ARG A 154 -9.24 -14.42 11.33
C ARG A 154 -8.26 -13.73 10.38
N ALA A 155 -8.66 -12.62 9.76
CA ALA A 155 -7.73 -11.83 8.96
C ALA A 155 -6.59 -11.30 9.83
N ALA A 156 -5.45 -11.04 9.20
CA ALA A 156 -4.34 -10.36 9.86
C ALA A 156 -4.80 -8.99 10.40
N SER A 157 -4.22 -8.55 11.51
CA SER A 157 -4.64 -7.33 12.23
C SER A 157 -4.58 -6.08 11.36
N TRP A 158 -3.61 -6.02 10.45
CA TRP A 158 -3.36 -4.91 9.51
C TRP A 158 -4.26 -4.95 8.27
N SER A 159 -4.86 -6.09 7.94
CA SER A 159 -5.65 -6.22 6.71
C SER A 159 -6.99 -5.47 6.82
N GLY A 160 -7.25 -4.61 5.85
CA GLY A 160 -8.44 -3.77 5.79
C GLY A 160 -8.50 -2.95 4.51
N LEU A 161 -9.02 -1.74 4.62
CA LEU A 161 -9.23 -0.78 3.53
C LEU A 161 -8.14 0.31 3.47
N CYS A 162 -6.89 -0.01 3.85
CA CYS A 162 -5.80 0.96 3.85
C CYS A 162 -5.51 1.51 2.44
N ASP A 163 -5.54 0.65 1.42
CA ASP A 163 -5.43 0.98 0.00
C ASP A 163 -6.54 1.94 -0.46
N ALA A 164 -7.80 1.60 -0.16
CA ALA A 164 -8.96 2.38 -0.52
C ALA A 164 -8.99 3.73 0.22
N TRP A 165 -8.56 3.74 1.49
CA TRP A 165 -8.39 4.97 2.27
C TRP A 165 -7.31 5.87 1.68
N ALA A 166 -6.15 5.33 1.33
CA ALA A 166 -5.05 6.11 0.79
C ALA A 166 -5.47 6.82 -0.50
N LEU A 167 -6.18 6.12 -1.39
CA LEU A 167 -6.74 6.71 -2.60
C LEU A 167 -7.83 7.74 -2.32
N ALA A 168 -8.79 7.42 -1.46
CA ALA A 168 -9.88 8.32 -1.11
C ALA A 168 -9.37 9.60 -0.45
N SER A 169 -8.39 9.51 0.44
CA SER A 169 -7.85 10.65 1.19
C SER A 169 -7.13 11.66 0.30
N ILE A 170 -6.45 11.17 -0.74
CA ILE A 170 -5.79 12.01 -1.75
C ILE A 170 -6.83 12.65 -2.69
N LEU A 171 -7.81 11.87 -3.15
CA LEU A 171 -8.70 12.26 -4.26
C LEU A 171 -9.95 13.02 -3.80
N GLU A 172 -10.42 12.78 -2.59
CA GLU A 172 -11.72 13.26 -2.09
C GLU A 172 -11.56 14.18 -0.88
N PRO A 173 -12.30 15.30 -0.82
CA PRO A 173 -12.25 16.15 0.36
C PRO A 173 -12.81 15.38 1.54
N GLU A 174 -12.23 15.65 2.69
CA GLU A 174 -12.62 15.00 3.93
C GLU A 174 -14.08 15.28 4.27
N PRO A 175 -14.87 14.26 4.63
CA PRO A 175 -16.12 14.48 5.36
C PRO A 175 -15.81 15.08 6.73
N THR A 176 -16.25 16.32 6.99
CA THR A 176 -15.93 17.05 8.24
C THR A 176 -17.11 17.21 9.19
N ARG A 177 -18.31 16.78 8.78
CA ARG A 177 -19.54 16.86 9.58
C ARG A 177 -20.50 15.74 9.23
N SER A 178 -21.33 15.38 10.21
CA SER A 178 -22.45 14.45 10.02
C SER A 178 -23.47 15.01 9.03
N VAL A 179 -24.17 14.11 8.33
CA VAL A 179 -25.24 14.44 7.38
C VAL A 179 -26.50 13.66 7.77
N THR A 180 -27.63 14.36 7.83
CA THR A 180 -28.94 13.76 8.15
C THR A 180 -29.84 13.76 6.92
N HIS A 181 -30.40 12.60 6.59
CA HIS A 181 -31.38 12.38 5.55
C HIS A 181 -32.62 11.74 6.16
N GLY A 182 -33.65 12.54 6.44
CA GLY A 182 -34.85 12.08 7.14
C GLY A 182 -34.49 11.57 8.54
N GLU A 183 -34.74 10.29 8.80
CA GLU A 183 -34.49 9.64 10.09
C GLU A 183 -33.06 9.05 10.20
N VAL A 184 -32.28 9.05 9.11
CA VAL A 184 -30.93 8.47 9.11
C VAL A 184 -29.89 9.57 9.23
N THR A 185 -29.06 9.50 10.26
CA THR A 185 -27.88 10.35 10.42
C THR A 185 -26.62 9.54 10.18
N PHE A 186 -25.84 9.97 9.19
CA PHE A 186 -24.50 9.46 8.91
C PHE A 186 -23.49 10.34 9.63
N SER A 187 -22.68 9.75 10.51
CA SER A 187 -21.57 10.43 11.16
C SER A 187 -20.41 10.69 10.19
N VAL A 188 -19.38 11.41 10.64
CA VAL A 188 -18.14 11.56 9.85
C VAL A 188 -17.53 10.19 9.53
N GLY A 189 -17.46 9.30 10.52
CA GLY A 189 -16.96 7.94 10.32
C GLY A 189 -17.78 7.16 9.30
N ASP A 190 -19.11 7.25 9.36
CA ASP A 190 -19.98 6.58 8.38
C ASP A 190 -19.71 7.07 6.95
N LEU A 191 -19.54 8.39 6.77
CA LEU A 191 -19.29 8.99 5.46
C LEU A 191 -17.91 8.60 4.91
N LYS A 192 -16.88 8.52 5.78
CA LYS A 192 -15.56 8.01 5.42
C LYS A 192 -15.63 6.53 5.05
N ALA A 193 -16.23 5.69 5.87
CA ALA A 193 -16.43 4.27 5.61
C ALA A 193 -17.12 4.02 4.25
N LEU A 194 -18.25 4.68 4.00
CA LEU A 194 -18.96 4.55 2.71
C LEU A 194 -18.11 4.99 1.53
N LEU A 195 -17.35 6.07 1.70
CA LEU A 195 -16.44 6.55 0.65
C LEU A 195 -15.34 5.52 0.36
N LEU A 196 -14.69 4.99 1.40
CA LEU A 196 -13.66 3.95 1.27
C LEU A 196 -14.20 2.72 0.55
N LYS A 197 -15.43 2.25 0.88
CA LYS A 197 -16.05 1.13 0.17
C LYS A 197 -16.22 1.39 -1.34
N THR A 198 -16.24 2.64 -1.80
CA THR A 198 -16.26 2.95 -3.25
C THR A 198 -14.88 2.96 -3.91
N TYR A 199 -13.79 2.81 -3.15
CA TYR A 199 -12.42 2.77 -3.67
C TYR A 199 -11.80 1.36 -3.63
N GLU A 200 -12.55 0.34 -3.24
CA GLU A 200 -12.06 -1.04 -3.18
C GLU A 200 -11.79 -1.67 -4.54
N LYS A 201 -12.58 -1.31 -5.56
CA LYS A 201 -12.40 -1.77 -6.94
C LYS A 201 -11.97 -0.61 -7.82
N VAL A 202 -10.67 -0.45 -7.98
CA VAL A 202 -10.06 0.51 -8.89
C VAL A 202 -9.27 -0.18 -10.00
N PRO A 203 -9.07 0.45 -11.17
CA PRO A 203 -8.15 -0.05 -12.18
C PRO A 203 -6.72 -0.14 -11.65
N PRO A 204 -5.86 -0.97 -12.28
CA PRO A 204 -4.45 -1.02 -11.96
C PRO A 204 -3.80 0.37 -11.97
N LEU A 205 -3.00 0.63 -10.95
CA LEU A 205 -2.28 1.89 -10.77
C LEU A 205 -0.83 1.77 -11.23
N THR A 206 -0.18 2.91 -11.43
CA THR A 206 1.25 2.94 -11.76
C THR A 206 2.06 2.70 -10.48
N LEU A 207 2.65 1.52 -10.38
CA LEU A 207 3.59 1.12 -9.33
C LEU A 207 5.02 1.50 -9.73
N VAL A 208 5.80 1.98 -8.76
CA VAL A 208 7.25 2.16 -8.83
C VAL A 208 7.85 1.26 -7.77
N GLY A 209 8.73 0.34 -8.17
CA GLY A 209 9.11 -0.84 -7.38
C GLY A 209 8.35 -2.09 -7.80
N THR A 210 8.71 -3.21 -7.20
CA THR A 210 7.86 -4.40 -7.14
C THR A 210 7.37 -4.55 -5.70
N ARG A 211 6.79 -5.69 -5.34
CA ARG A 211 6.42 -5.96 -3.95
C ARG A 211 7.44 -6.95 -3.42
N PHE A 212 7.99 -6.70 -2.24
CA PHE A 212 8.71 -7.69 -1.47
C PHE A 212 7.70 -8.48 -0.62
N ASP A 213 7.41 -9.73 -0.99
CA ASP A 213 6.56 -10.64 -0.21
C ASP A 213 7.33 -11.77 0.49
N GLY A 214 8.66 -11.74 0.40
CA GLY A 214 9.59 -12.68 1.01
C GLY A 214 9.78 -13.97 0.20
N GLU A 215 9.38 -13.98 -1.07
CA GLU A 215 9.60 -15.09 -1.99
C GLU A 215 11.05 -15.17 -2.47
N TRP A 216 11.44 -16.34 -2.98
CA TRP A 216 12.84 -16.67 -3.31
C TRP A 216 13.44 -15.86 -4.47
N ASP A 217 12.60 -15.20 -5.27
CA ASP A 217 12.98 -14.30 -6.36
C ASP A 217 12.82 -12.81 -6.04
N ASP A 218 12.46 -12.47 -4.80
CA ASP A 218 12.31 -11.09 -4.37
C ASP A 218 13.66 -10.38 -4.22
N VAL A 219 13.69 -9.15 -4.72
CA VAL A 219 14.83 -8.25 -4.55
C VAL A 219 14.43 -7.24 -3.49
N TYR A 220 15.04 -7.33 -2.31
CA TYR A 220 14.77 -6.41 -1.21
C TYR A 220 14.96 -4.93 -1.60
N GLU A 221 15.94 -4.62 -2.46
CA GLU A 221 16.15 -3.26 -3.01
C GLU A 221 15.47 -3.03 -4.37
N ASP A 222 14.20 -3.44 -4.53
CA ASP A 222 13.49 -3.31 -5.80
C ASP A 222 13.01 -1.88 -6.10
N VAL A 223 12.74 -1.06 -5.07
CA VAL A 223 12.66 0.40 -5.20
C VAL A 223 14.04 0.99 -5.07
N ARG A 224 14.60 1.42 -6.19
CA ARG A 224 15.86 2.15 -6.15
C ARG A 224 15.63 3.58 -5.66
N PRO A 225 16.56 4.17 -4.88
CA PRO A 225 16.35 5.50 -4.31
C PRO A 225 16.09 6.60 -5.35
N HIS A 226 16.71 6.51 -6.54
CA HIS A 226 16.45 7.46 -7.62
C HIS A 226 15.02 7.36 -8.18
N GLU A 227 14.37 6.20 -8.07
CA GLU A 227 12.98 6.02 -8.52
C GLU A 227 12.03 6.68 -7.53
N LEU A 228 12.21 6.47 -6.23
CA LEU A 228 11.49 7.20 -5.19
C LEU A 228 11.71 8.71 -5.31
N HIS A 229 12.98 9.15 -5.43
CA HIS A 229 13.30 10.58 -5.58
C HIS A 229 12.64 11.17 -6.84
N ARG A 230 12.58 10.40 -7.94
CA ARG A 230 11.86 10.82 -9.15
C ARG A 230 10.36 11.00 -8.88
N VAL A 231 9.73 10.14 -8.08
CA VAL A 231 8.32 10.32 -7.68
C VAL A 231 8.14 11.59 -6.83
N ILE A 232 9.09 11.90 -5.94
CA ILE A 232 9.06 13.13 -5.14
C ILE A 232 9.18 14.39 -6.02
N GLU A 233 10.15 14.41 -6.94
CA GLU A 233 10.34 15.48 -7.94
C GLU A 233 9.10 15.64 -8.84
N THR A 234 8.67 14.50 -9.36
CA THR A 234 7.37 14.10 -9.87
C THR A 234 6.15 14.84 -9.36
N GLU A 235 5.62 14.23 -8.32
CA GLU A 235 4.29 14.40 -7.82
C GLU A 235 4.27 15.51 -6.77
N LEU A 236 5.16 15.50 -5.78
CA LEU A 236 5.15 16.50 -4.71
C LEU A 236 5.73 17.85 -5.17
N ILE A 237 6.94 17.87 -5.73
CA ILE A 237 7.61 19.12 -6.10
C ILE A 237 6.97 19.72 -7.36
N GLY A 238 6.81 18.91 -8.41
CA GLY A 238 6.30 19.36 -9.70
C GLY A 238 4.79 19.57 -9.72
N ARG A 239 4.02 18.53 -9.38
CA ARG A 239 2.55 18.55 -9.50
C ARG A 239 1.82 18.99 -8.23
N LYS A 240 2.52 19.08 -7.09
CA LYS A 240 1.91 19.32 -5.76
C LYS A 240 0.79 18.33 -5.45
N ARG A 241 1.06 17.04 -5.66
CA ARG A 241 0.16 15.93 -5.45
C ARG A 241 0.80 14.89 -4.54
N ALA A 242 0.01 14.39 -3.61
CA ALA A 242 0.39 13.26 -2.78
C ALA A 242 0.45 11.98 -3.64
N PHE A 243 1.32 11.07 -3.23
CA PHE A 243 1.42 9.70 -3.74
C PHE A 243 1.31 8.73 -2.56
N ILE A 244 1.22 7.44 -2.82
CA ILE A 244 1.11 6.43 -1.76
C ILE A 244 2.42 5.68 -1.69
N ILE A 245 2.88 5.34 -0.48
CA ILE A 245 3.98 4.40 -0.28
C ILE A 245 3.53 3.26 0.62
N ASP A 246 4.21 2.14 0.50
CA ASP A 246 4.33 1.17 1.58
C ASP A 246 5.66 1.43 2.27
N GLU A 247 5.59 1.83 3.54
CA GLU A 247 6.75 2.41 4.22
C GLU A 247 7.78 1.40 4.73
N ASP A 248 7.41 0.12 4.80
CA ASP A 248 8.28 -0.96 5.26
C ASP A 248 8.23 -2.12 4.25
N ALA A 249 9.39 -2.72 3.97
CA ALA A 249 9.55 -3.94 3.17
C ALA A 249 9.29 -5.19 4.03
N GLY A 250 8.11 -5.22 4.66
CA GLY A 250 7.66 -6.27 5.56
C GLY A 250 6.45 -7.05 5.02
N PRO A 251 6.05 -8.14 5.71
CA PRO A 251 4.87 -8.91 5.31
C PRO A 251 3.55 -8.15 5.52
N GLU A 252 3.56 -7.12 6.37
CA GLU A 252 2.43 -6.22 6.56
C GLU A 252 2.45 -5.12 5.50
N VAL A 253 1.31 -4.90 4.84
CA VAL A 253 1.20 -3.89 3.78
C VAL A 253 0.41 -2.70 4.28
N TRP A 254 1.06 -1.54 4.37
CA TRP A 254 0.45 -0.28 4.80
C TRP A 254 0.54 0.78 3.71
N ASN A 255 -0.56 0.97 2.99
CA ASN A 255 -0.65 2.01 1.98
C ASN A 255 -0.87 3.38 2.65
N GLU A 256 0.19 4.19 2.74
CA GLU A 256 0.17 5.48 3.40
C GLU A 256 0.36 6.67 2.44
N PRO A 257 -0.51 7.69 2.48
CA PRO A 257 -0.36 8.89 1.65
C PRO A 257 0.83 9.77 2.05
N ALA A 258 1.86 9.83 1.21
CA ALA A 258 2.94 10.80 1.31
C ALA A 258 2.53 12.16 0.73
N TRP A 259 2.45 13.19 1.58
CA TRP A 259 1.88 14.49 1.20
C TRP A 259 2.81 15.67 1.37
N LYS A 260 3.95 15.50 2.04
CA LYS A 260 4.98 16.53 2.13
C LYS A 260 6.36 15.87 2.13
N ALA A 261 7.33 16.57 1.55
CA ALA A 261 8.73 16.17 1.56
C ALA A 261 9.63 17.37 1.89
N ILE A 262 10.67 17.11 2.66
CA ILE A 262 11.83 17.99 2.80
C ILE A 262 13.02 17.18 2.28
N THR A 263 13.62 17.60 1.17
CA THR A 263 14.77 16.92 0.58
C THR A 263 15.98 17.84 0.55
N ARG A 264 17.12 17.36 1.02
CA ARG A 264 18.40 18.04 0.96
C ARG A 264 19.34 17.25 0.06
N VAL A 265 19.84 17.90 -0.98
CA VAL A 265 20.79 17.32 -1.94
C VAL A 265 22.12 18.05 -1.82
N GLU A 266 23.18 17.31 -1.51
CA GLU A 266 24.51 17.85 -1.31
C GLU A 266 25.50 17.16 -2.23
N LYS A 267 26.55 17.88 -2.61
CA LYS A 267 27.65 17.31 -3.38
C LYS A 267 28.60 16.62 -2.42
N ASP A 268 29.03 15.41 -2.78
CA ASP A 268 30.13 14.74 -2.09
C ASP A 268 31.44 15.54 -2.29
N GLU A 269 32.18 15.77 -1.20
CA GLU A 269 33.39 16.60 -1.20
C GLU A 269 34.55 15.94 -1.96
N ASP A 270 34.60 14.61 -1.97
CA ASP A 270 35.69 13.81 -2.51
C ASP A 270 35.34 13.16 -3.86
N ASP A 271 34.05 12.91 -4.14
CA ASP A 271 33.56 12.31 -5.38
C ASP A 271 32.52 13.18 -6.10
N SER A 272 32.97 13.90 -7.14
CA SER A 272 32.09 14.73 -7.97
C SER A 272 31.03 13.96 -8.78
N THR A 273 31.03 12.62 -8.74
CA THR A 273 30.01 11.78 -9.37
C THR A 273 28.88 11.40 -8.42
N VAL A 274 28.93 11.86 -7.18
CA VAL A 274 27.98 11.55 -6.11
C VAL A 274 27.26 12.80 -5.62
N ALA A 275 25.97 12.64 -5.34
CA ALA A 275 25.17 13.58 -4.57
C ALA A 275 24.51 12.84 -3.40
N HIS A 276 24.82 13.26 -2.17
CA HIS A 276 24.18 12.73 -0.97
C HIS A 276 22.80 13.35 -0.83
N VAL A 277 21.81 12.52 -0.54
CA VAL A 277 20.43 12.95 -0.35
C VAL A 277 19.92 12.50 0.99
N ARG A 278 19.32 13.44 1.71
CA ARG A 278 18.53 13.19 2.91
C ARG A 278 17.12 13.71 2.70
N THR A 279 16.14 12.85 2.86
CA THR A 279 14.73 13.15 2.61
C THR A 279 13.90 12.81 3.84
N TRP A 280 13.15 13.78 4.35
CA TRP A 280 12.05 13.53 5.28
C TRP A 280 10.74 13.52 4.50
N LEU A 281 10.06 12.39 4.51
CA LEU A 281 8.75 12.21 3.90
C LEU A 281 7.69 12.20 5.01
N PHE A 282 6.64 13.00 4.84
CA PHE A 282 5.56 13.13 5.80
C PHE A 282 4.32 12.44 5.26
N LEU A 283 3.78 11.53 6.07
CA LEU A 283 2.71 10.62 5.73
C LEU A 283 1.43 11.01 6.49
N ALA A 284 0.29 10.58 5.98
CA ALA A 284 -0.96 10.55 6.75
C ALA A 284 -1.09 9.15 7.34
N SER A 285 -1.44 9.04 8.63
CA SER A 285 -1.59 7.75 9.31
C SER A 285 -3.06 7.30 9.40
N PRO A 286 -3.36 5.98 9.31
CA PRO A 286 -4.71 5.45 9.52
C PRO A 286 -5.06 5.22 11.00
N HIS A 287 -4.10 5.36 11.92
CA HIS A 287 -4.23 5.00 13.34
C HIS A 287 -4.96 6.07 14.17
N VAL A 288 -6.24 6.29 13.86
CA VAL A 288 -7.11 7.21 14.61
C VAL A 288 -7.76 6.53 15.82
N GLU A 289 -7.89 7.24 16.93
CA GLU A 289 -8.59 6.73 18.14
C GLU A 289 -10.12 6.80 18.01
N ASP A 290 -10.64 7.71 17.18
CA ASP A 290 -12.06 7.88 16.90
C ASP A 290 -12.31 7.82 15.39
N ARG A 291 -13.27 6.99 14.97
CA ARG A 291 -13.71 6.89 13.56
C ARG A 291 -14.27 8.21 13.02
N ASN A 292 -14.70 9.12 13.89
CA ASN A 292 -15.15 10.46 13.54
C ASN A 292 -14.04 11.52 13.52
N PHE A 293 -12.77 11.13 13.74
CA PHE A 293 -11.64 12.04 13.68
C PHE A 293 -11.65 12.85 12.37
N VAL A 294 -11.37 14.15 12.46
CA VAL A 294 -11.27 15.07 11.32
C VAL A 294 -9.87 15.66 11.29
N GLY A 295 -9.22 15.59 10.14
CA GLY A 295 -7.88 16.08 9.90
C GLY A 295 -6.90 14.96 9.57
N THR A 296 -5.62 15.22 9.83
CA THR A 296 -4.51 14.32 9.50
C THR A 296 -3.64 14.11 10.72
N ILE A 297 -3.47 12.85 11.11
CA ILE A 297 -2.38 12.41 11.98
C ILE A 297 -1.16 12.26 11.09
N GLU A 298 -0.10 12.99 11.43
CA GLU A 298 1.14 13.05 10.67
C GLU A 298 2.12 12.04 11.23
N ASP A 299 2.66 11.18 10.36
CA ASP A 299 3.87 10.43 10.62
C ASP A 299 4.98 10.94 9.69
N SER A 300 6.25 10.63 10.00
CA SER A 300 7.37 10.98 9.16
C SER A 300 8.39 9.85 9.08
N ARG A 301 8.94 9.67 7.90
CA ARG A 301 10.04 8.75 7.63
C ARG A 301 11.24 9.51 7.08
N GLU A 302 12.43 9.08 7.48
CA GLU A 302 13.68 9.66 7.03
C GLU A 302 14.41 8.66 6.14
N TYR A 303 14.76 9.09 4.94
CA TYR A 303 15.50 8.30 3.96
C TYR A 303 16.81 8.99 3.58
N THR A 304 17.86 8.20 3.49
CA THR A 304 19.24 8.57 3.17
C THR A 304 19.75 7.74 2.02
N TYR A 305 20.28 8.39 0.99
CA TYR A 305 20.74 7.69 -0.20
C TYR A 305 21.71 8.54 -1.02
N ASP A 306 22.51 7.85 -1.83
CA ASP A 306 23.39 8.45 -2.81
C ASP A 306 22.74 8.41 -4.20
N LEU A 307 22.73 9.54 -4.88
CA LEU A 307 22.52 9.61 -6.32
C LEU A 307 23.89 9.61 -7.02
N LYS A 308 24.03 8.81 -8.07
CA LYS A 308 25.22 8.75 -8.91
C LYS A 308 24.92 9.41 -10.26
N GLY A 309 25.88 10.17 -10.79
CA GLY A 309 25.61 11.02 -11.94
C GLY A 309 26.69 12.07 -12.20
N LYS A 310 26.29 13.22 -12.76
CA LYS A 310 27.19 14.33 -13.07
C LYS A 310 26.57 15.68 -12.72
N TRP A 311 27.35 16.55 -12.07
CA TRP A 311 26.99 17.93 -11.84
C TRP A 311 27.09 18.78 -13.11
N GLN A 312 26.12 19.67 -13.30
CA GLN A 312 26.12 20.77 -14.27
C GLN A 312 25.64 22.04 -13.57
N GLY A 313 26.59 22.83 -13.06
CA GLY A 313 26.27 23.95 -12.16
C GLY A 313 25.67 23.45 -10.84
N GLU A 314 24.53 24.00 -10.44
CA GLU A 314 23.79 23.59 -9.23
C GLU A 314 22.82 22.41 -9.49
N ARG A 315 22.81 21.82 -10.69
CA ARG A 315 21.96 20.67 -11.04
C ARG A 315 22.78 19.39 -11.11
N PHE A 316 22.20 18.27 -10.70
CA PHE A 316 22.81 16.95 -10.81
C PHE A 316 21.99 16.05 -11.72
N GLY A 317 22.62 15.54 -12.78
CA GLY A 317 22.00 14.62 -13.74
C GLY A 317 22.16 13.19 -13.24
N VAL A 318 21.06 12.60 -12.76
CA VAL A 318 21.04 11.28 -12.10
C VAL A 318 21.13 10.16 -13.14
N THR A 319 21.96 9.16 -12.89
CA THR A 319 22.10 7.95 -13.72
C THR A 319 21.83 6.66 -12.97
N SER A 320 22.06 6.64 -11.66
CA SER A 320 21.75 5.51 -10.76
C SER A 320 21.75 5.99 -9.31
N SER A 321 21.53 5.09 -8.36
CA SER A 321 21.53 5.41 -6.92
C SER A 321 21.81 4.17 -6.08
N ALA A 322 22.08 4.38 -4.79
CA ALA A 322 22.12 3.34 -3.76
C ALA A 322 21.58 3.90 -2.43
N TRP A 323 20.89 3.08 -1.66
CA TRP A 323 20.49 3.43 -0.29
C TRP A 323 21.73 3.55 0.61
N THR A 324 21.67 4.40 1.64
CA THR A 324 22.77 4.56 2.61
C THR A 324 22.25 4.51 4.04
N ASP A 325 23.16 4.30 4.99
CA ASP A 325 22.87 4.28 6.43
C ASP A 325 21.74 3.30 6.77
N ARG A 326 20.80 3.72 7.63
CA ARG A 326 19.63 2.93 8.04
C ARG A 326 18.72 2.58 6.86
N SER A 327 18.67 3.45 5.84
CA SER A 327 17.79 3.26 4.68
C SER A 327 18.19 2.12 3.77
N GLN A 328 19.32 1.44 4.03
CA GLN A 328 19.63 0.15 3.39
C GLN A 328 18.73 -0.99 3.87
N TRP A 329 18.04 -0.80 5.00
CA TRP A 329 17.21 -1.81 5.67
C TRP A 329 15.84 -1.28 6.09
N ASP A 330 15.55 -0.02 5.76
CA ASP A 330 14.37 0.71 6.20
C ASP A 330 14.05 1.75 5.12
N HIS A 331 13.49 1.25 4.04
CA HIS A 331 13.10 2.02 2.88
C HIS A 331 11.74 1.53 2.37
N PRO A 332 11.01 2.33 1.59
CA PRO A 332 9.71 1.91 1.09
C PRO A 332 9.82 0.66 0.21
N ASP A 333 8.83 -0.22 0.30
CA ASP A 333 8.67 -1.39 -0.58
C ASP A 333 8.21 -0.97 -1.97
N TYR A 334 7.28 -0.02 -2.05
CA TYR A 334 6.84 0.56 -3.32
C TYR A 334 6.27 1.96 -3.17
N ALA A 335 6.13 2.65 -4.31
CA ALA A 335 5.35 3.87 -4.43
C ALA A 335 4.28 3.73 -5.51
N ILE A 336 3.09 4.29 -5.26
CA ILE A 336 1.98 4.32 -6.21
C ILE A 336 1.71 5.75 -6.64
N ILE A 337 1.81 6.00 -7.95
CA ILE A 337 1.42 7.27 -8.55
C ILE A 337 -0.09 7.28 -8.73
N VAL A 338 -0.76 8.17 -8.00
CA VAL A 338 -2.22 8.30 -8.06
C VAL A 338 -2.63 9.12 -9.29
N PRO A 339 -3.58 8.69 -10.14
CA PRO A 339 -4.10 9.51 -11.23
C PRO A 339 -5.00 10.64 -10.70
N ASP A 340 -5.26 11.69 -11.50
CA ASP A 340 -6.12 12.81 -11.05
C ASP A 340 -7.58 12.38 -10.82
N ARG A 341 -8.01 11.30 -11.50
CA ARG A 341 -9.34 10.70 -11.39
C ARG A 341 -9.23 9.20 -11.57
N ILE A 342 -10.10 8.48 -10.90
CA ILE A 342 -10.18 7.03 -11.01
C ILE A 342 -11.65 6.59 -10.99
N PRO A 343 -12.07 5.65 -11.85
CA PRO A 343 -13.38 5.05 -11.69
C PRO A 343 -13.40 4.27 -10.37
N ARG A 344 -14.52 4.42 -9.66
CA ARG A 344 -14.76 3.89 -8.32
C ARG A 344 -15.68 2.68 -8.36
N GLY A 345 -15.45 1.72 -7.47
CA GLY A 345 -16.26 0.53 -7.30
C GLY A 345 -16.05 -0.14 -5.95
N SER A 346 -16.97 -1.03 -5.60
CA SER A 346 -17.04 -1.72 -4.30
C SER A 346 -16.90 -3.24 -4.46
N HIS A 347 -16.22 -3.89 -3.51
CA HIS A 347 -16.26 -5.36 -3.39
C HIS A 347 -17.66 -5.86 -3.03
N ASN A 348 -18.40 -5.06 -2.26
CA ASN A 348 -19.80 -5.30 -1.94
C ASN A 348 -20.71 -4.76 -3.07
N PRO A 349 -21.33 -5.62 -3.90
CA PRO A 349 -22.11 -5.20 -5.07
C PRO A 349 -23.43 -4.51 -4.69
N GLN A 350 -23.81 -4.52 -3.40
CA GLN A 350 -24.97 -3.81 -2.90
C GLN A 350 -24.66 -2.32 -2.67
N ILE A 351 -23.38 -1.94 -2.60
CA ILE A 351 -22.94 -0.55 -2.46
C ILE A 351 -22.74 0.04 -3.86
N ARG A 352 -23.54 1.05 -4.19
CA ARG A 352 -23.47 1.82 -5.44
C ARG A 352 -22.83 3.17 -5.21
N THR A 353 -21.84 3.52 -6.02
CA THR A 353 -21.09 4.78 -5.93
C THR A 353 -21.99 6.00 -5.99
N GLU A 354 -23.00 5.98 -6.87
CA GLU A 354 -23.94 7.10 -7.05
C GLU A 354 -24.82 7.31 -5.81
N LEU A 355 -25.15 6.24 -5.10
CA LEU A 355 -25.89 6.32 -3.84
C LEU A 355 -25.04 6.95 -2.74
N VAL A 356 -23.76 6.56 -2.64
CA VAL A 356 -22.82 7.13 -1.68
C VAL A 356 -22.60 8.62 -1.95
N ASP A 357 -22.47 9.03 -3.22
CA ASP A 357 -22.31 10.44 -3.58
C ASP A 357 -23.53 11.28 -3.20
N ARG A 358 -24.75 10.76 -3.42
CA ARG A 358 -25.98 11.43 -2.98
C ARG A 358 -26.07 11.58 -1.46
N ILE A 359 -25.66 10.57 -0.69
CA ILE A 359 -25.58 10.67 0.78
C ILE A 359 -24.65 11.84 1.18
N ARG A 360 -23.50 11.94 0.50
CA ARG A 360 -22.50 13.00 0.72
C ARG A 360 -22.90 14.37 0.18
N GLY A 361 -24.03 14.48 -0.54
CA GLY A 361 -24.52 15.72 -1.13
C GLY A 361 -23.76 16.16 -2.38
N ARG A 362 -23.31 15.21 -3.20
CA ARG A 362 -22.61 15.44 -4.46
C ARG A 362 -23.44 15.10 -5.70
#